data_AF-A0A4Z1D938-F1
#
_entry.id   AF-A0A4Z1D938-F1
#
_cell.length_a   1.000
_cell.length_b   1.000
_cell.length_c   1.000
_cell.angle_alpha   90.00
_cell.angle_beta   90.00
_cell.angle_gamma   90.00
#
_symmetry.space_group_name_H-M   'P 1'
#
loop_
_entity.id
_entity.type
_entity.pdbx_description
1 polymer ?
#
loop_
_entity_poly.entity_id
_entity_poly.type
_entity_poly.pdbx_seq_one_letter_code
_entity_poly.pdbx_strand_id
1 'polypeptide(L)'
;MAWNDLRRLLAEEKAETVYVPSSARALDDDERELVELARRTIDAHTDAGPDEDGVHTMGAAVMAADYRMFAGVNLYHFTGGPCAELVALGAARVQGARQMRCIVAVGNHGRGVIGLCGRDRQVFVDYYPTMRVIVPTPEGPRSVLAADLMPLTQRWTPEGMSELDPSLYQDPETAGPPIIRFNPRYLEAVRSGAKTRTTRFRDAAQLGPARLVFESDPEVVLPAEVTGIRHCLVGDLTDQDAQAEGLTTVTELREALQGHYPDLAATDAVDVITFQINDKTGAATQ
;
A
#
# COMPACT_ATOMS: atom_id res chain seq x y z
N MET A 1 -11.50 -28.76 40.35
CA MET A 1 -10.47 -28.61 39.31
C MET A 1 -9.18 -28.22 40.01
N ALA A 2 -8.13 -29.04 39.94
CA ALA A 2 -6.87 -28.74 40.63
C ALA A 2 -6.17 -27.57 39.94
N TRP A 3 -5.46 -26.73 40.69
CA TRP A 3 -4.68 -25.58 40.16
C TRP A 3 -3.76 -25.97 38.99
N ASN A 4 -3.27 -27.22 39.00
CA ASN A 4 -2.45 -27.76 37.93
C ASN A 4 -3.23 -28.08 36.65
N ASP A 5 -4.50 -28.46 36.74
CA ASP A 5 -5.39 -28.65 35.57
C ASP A 5 -5.75 -27.31 34.94
N LEU A 6 -6.00 -26.28 35.78
CA LEU A 6 -6.23 -24.91 35.30
C LEU A 6 -4.98 -24.34 34.60
N ARG A 7 -3.78 -24.60 35.15
CA ARG A 7 -2.51 -24.24 34.50
C ARG A 7 -2.29 -24.96 33.18
N ARG A 8 -2.66 -26.23 33.09
CA ARG A 8 -2.52 -27.02 31.85
C ARG A 8 -3.51 -26.55 30.80
N LEU A 9 -4.77 -26.31 31.17
CA LEU A 9 -5.78 -25.71 30.30
C LEU A 9 -5.39 -24.30 29.84
N LEU A 10 -4.89 -23.45 30.73
CA LEU A 10 -4.37 -22.12 30.38
C LEU A 10 -3.07 -22.18 29.56
N ALA A 11 -2.29 -23.26 29.63
CA ALA A 11 -1.10 -23.45 28.79
C ALA A 11 -1.47 -24.01 27.41
N GLU A 12 -2.50 -24.87 27.33
CA GLU A 12 -3.08 -25.41 26.09
C GLU A 12 -3.90 -24.33 25.34
N GLU A 13 -4.56 -23.42 26.07
CA GLU A 13 -5.28 -22.25 25.51
C GLU A 13 -4.32 -21.08 25.17
N LYS A 14 -3.13 -21.05 25.81
CA LYS A 14 -1.97 -20.25 25.41
C LYS A 14 -1.11 -20.92 24.34
N ALA A 15 -1.69 -21.79 23.52
CA ALA A 15 -1.17 -22.00 22.16
C ALA A 15 -1.33 -20.67 21.39
N GLU A 16 -0.43 -19.76 21.74
CA GLU A 16 -0.05 -18.46 21.19
C GLU A 16 -0.99 -17.87 20.15
N THR A 17 -2.05 -17.20 20.62
CA THR A 17 -2.61 -16.08 19.88
C THR A 17 -1.53 -14.98 19.85
N VAL A 18 -0.61 -15.07 18.88
CA VAL A 18 0.34 -14.00 18.63
C VAL A 18 -0.46 -12.76 18.26
N TYR A 19 -0.20 -11.66 18.96
CA TYR A 19 -0.83 -10.39 18.64
C TYR A 19 -0.41 -9.98 17.23
N VAL A 20 -1.39 -9.98 16.33
CA VAL A 20 -1.27 -9.43 14.98
C VAL A 20 -2.18 -8.20 14.92
N PRO A 21 -1.69 -7.02 14.49
CA PRO A 21 -2.52 -5.84 14.43
C PRO A 21 -3.75 -6.03 13.53
N SER A 22 -4.85 -5.32 13.83
CA SER A 22 -6.10 -5.45 13.06
C SER A 22 -5.96 -5.05 11.60
N SER A 23 -4.97 -4.21 11.25
CA SER A 23 -4.67 -3.86 9.87
C SER A 23 -3.90 -4.92 9.10
N ALA A 24 -3.47 -6.01 9.74
CA ALA A 24 -2.64 -7.02 9.10
C ALA A 24 -3.36 -7.73 7.95
N ARG A 25 -2.71 -7.78 6.80
CA ARG A 25 -3.14 -8.54 5.63
C ARG A 25 -2.00 -9.34 5.01
N ALA A 26 -2.36 -10.31 4.17
CA ALA A 26 -1.41 -10.98 3.30
C ALA A 26 -0.76 -9.99 2.31
N LEU A 27 0.48 -10.29 1.94
CA LEU A 27 1.19 -9.55 0.90
C LEU A 27 0.50 -9.70 -0.45
N ASP A 28 0.35 -8.60 -1.17
CA ASP A 28 0.05 -8.61 -2.60
C ASP A 28 1.33 -8.85 -3.43
N ASP A 29 1.20 -8.93 -4.75
CA ASP A 29 2.33 -9.25 -5.64
C ASP A 29 3.39 -8.14 -5.66
N ASP A 30 2.97 -6.87 -5.63
CA ASP A 30 3.88 -5.71 -5.57
C ASP A 30 4.65 -5.69 -4.25
N GLU A 31 4.00 -5.99 -3.13
CA GLU A 31 4.63 -6.10 -1.82
C GLU A 31 5.62 -7.27 -1.75
N ARG A 32 5.39 -8.37 -2.49
CA ARG A 32 6.39 -9.46 -2.61
C ARG A 32 7.60 -9.02 -3.41
N GLU A 33 7.41 -8.30 -4.52
CA GLU A 33 8.53 -7.74 -5.28
C GLU A 33 9.29 -6.69 -4.46
N LEU A 34 8.61 -5.94 -3.59
CA LEU A 34 9.25 -5.00 -2.68
C LEU A 34 10.20 -5.69 -1.69
N VAL A 35 9.79 -6.83 -1.12
CA VAL A 35 10.65 -7.67 -0.26
C VAL A 35 11.87 -8.15 -1.03
N GLU A 36 11.65 -8.61 -2.25
CA GLU A 36 12.70 -9.13 -3.11
C GLU A 36 13.69 -8.03 -3.54
N LEU A 37 13.22 -6.81 -3.83
CA LEU A 37 14.08 -5.65 -4.09
C LEU A 37 14.97 -5.34 -2.88
N ALA A 38 14.40 -5.29 -1.66
CA ALA A 38 15.17 -5.05 -0.44
C ALA A 38 16.23 -6.16 -0.22
N ARG A 39 15.86 -7.42 -0.46
CA ARG A 39 16.76 -8.57 -0.37
C ARG A 39 17.93 -8.48 -1.36
N ARG A 40 17.65 -8.31 -2.65
CA ARG A 40 18.70 -8.17 -3.68
C ARG A 40 19.61 -6.98 -3.40
N THR A 41 19.05 -5.89 -2.88
CA THR A 41 19.82 -4.69 -2.51
C THR A 41 20.82 -5.01 -1.41
N ILE A 42 20.39 -5.65 -0.31
CA ILE A 42 21.32 -5.93 0.78
C ILE A 42 22.33 -7.03 0.42
N ASP A 43 21.93 -8.04 -0.32
CA ASP A 43 22.83 -9.10 -0.78
C ASP A 43 23.95 -8.55 -1.68
N ALA A 44 23.67 -7.49 -2.46
CA ALA A 44 24.64 -6.86 -3.36
C ALA A 44 25.54 -5.81 -2.69
N HIS A 45 25.15 -5.27 -1.54
CA HIS A 45 25.77 -4.08 -0.96
C HIS A 45 26.23 -4.23 0.48
N THR A 46 25.99 -5.38 1.11
CA THR A 46 26.53 -5.63 2.45
C THR A 46 28.05 -5.66 2.43
N ASP A 47 28.66 -5.08 3.46
CA ASP A 47 30.11 -5.08 3.69
C ASP A 47 30.55 -6.14 4.70
N ALA A 48 29.60 -6.89 5.27
CA ALA A 48 29.86 -8.01 6.17
C ALA A 48 30.11 -9.30 5.38
N GLY A 49 31.17 -10.04 5.76
CA GLY A 49 31.23 -11.47 5.49
C GLY A 49 30.18 -12.26 6.31
N PRO A 50 29.94 -13.55 5.98
CA PRO A 50 28.90 -14.36 6.62
C PRO A 50 28.94 -14.44 8.16
N ASP A 51 30.12 -14.28 8.76
CA ASP A 51 30.35 -14.34 10.21
C ASP A 51 31.03 -13.05 10.75
N GLU A 52 30.92 -11.94 10.02
CA GLU A 52 31.55 -10.67 10.38
C GLU A 52 30.52 -9.61 10.78
N ASP A 53 30.91 -8.71 11.67
CA ASP A 53 30.17 -7.48 11.92
C ASP A 53 30.41 -6.51 10.74
N GLY A 54 29.34 -5.94 10.20
CA GLY A 54 29.41 -4.94 9.12
C GLY A 54 28.73 -3.64 9.49
N VAL A 55 29.00 -2.59 8.71
CA VAL A 55 28.33 -1.29 8.84
C VAL A 55 27.01 -1.30 8.08
N HIS A 56 26.97 -2.01 6.95
CA HIS A 56 25.87 -2.09 6.00
C HIS A 56 25.28 -3.50 6.03
N THR A 57 24.34 -3.75 6.94
CA THR A 57 23.80 -5.10 7.23
C THR A 57 22.30 -5.21 7.00
N MET A 58 21.61 -4.10 6.74
CA MET A 58 20.17 -4.03 6.50
C MET A 58 19.91 -3.33 5.17
N GLY A 59 19.09 -3.93 4.32
CA GLY A 59 18.48 -3.28 3.17
C GLY A 59 17.03 -2.95 3.45
N ALA A 60 16.52 -1.94 2.76
CA ALA A 60 15.10 -1.62 2.75
C ALA A 60 14.67 -1.25 1.35
N ALA A 61 13.37 -1.38 1.10
CA ALA A 61 12.73 -0.87 -0.09
C ALA A 61 11.40 -0.21 0.27
N VAL A 62 11.13 0.93 -0.35
CA VAL A 62 9.86 1.68 -0.22
C VAL A 62 9.19 1.80 -1.58
N MET A 63 7.89 1.55 -1.62
CA MET A 63 7.02 1.73 -2.78
C MET A 63 6.24 3.04 -2.63
N ALA A 64 6.33 3.91 -3.62
CA ALA A 64 5.55 5.14 -3.71
C ALA A 64 4.11 4.88 -4.19
N ALA A 65 3.25 5.89 -4.09
CA ALA A 65 1.87 5.81 -4.57
C ALA A 65 1.75 5.59 -6.10
N ASP A 66 2.79 5.93 -6.85
CA ASP A 66 2.91 5.69 -8.30
C ASP A 66 3.60 4.35 -8.63
N TYR A 67 3.67 3.44 -7.66
CA TYR A 67 4.27 2.09 -7.75
C TYR A 67 5.76 2.05 -8.05
N ARG A 68 6.45 3.21 -8.16
CA ARG A 68 7.92 3.21 -8.22
C ARG A 68 8.48 2.74 -6.88
N MET A 69 9.48 1.86 -6.95
CA MET A 69 10.16 1.33 -5.78
C MET A 69 11.58 1.90 -5.66
N PHE A 70 11.99 2.20 -4.44
CA PHE A 70 13.28 2.81 -4.13
C PHE A 70 13.94 2.03 -3.01
N ALA A 71 15.22 1.70 -3.17
CA ALA A 71 15.97 0.92 -2.20
C ALA A 71 16.94 1.80 -1.39
N GLY A 72 17.30 1.31 -0.21
CA GLY A 72 18.29 1.91 0.68
C GLY A 72 19.01 0.84 1.48
N VAL A 73 20.20 1.17 1.95
CA VAL A 73 21.01 0.34 2.87
C VAL A 73 21.33 1.18 4.10
N ASN A 74 21.32 0.59 5.28
CA ASN A 74 21.62 1.32 6.51
C ASN A 74 23.05 1.84 6.50
N LEU A 75 23.29 2.93 7.23
CA LEU A 75 24.65 3.37 7.58
C LEU A 75 24.77 3.33 9.09
N TYR A 76 25.39 2.28 9.62
CA TYR A 76 25.64 2.20 11.06
C TYR A 76 26.62 3.28 11.51
N HIS A 77 26.23 4.05 12.53
CA HIS A 77 27.12 4.99 13.20
C HIS A 77 26.63 5.22 14.64
N PHE A 78 27.56 5.36 15.60
CA PHE A 78 27.24 5.44 17.03
C PHE A 78 26.35 6.64 17.40
N THR A 79 26.36 7.71 16.60
CA THR A 79 25.50 8.90 16.79
C THR A 79 24.06 8.67 16.32
N GLY A 80 23.69 7.42 16.00
CA GLY A 80 22.40 7.10 15.39
C GLY A 80 22.42 7.28 13.88
N GLY A 81 23.37 6.65 13.19
CA GLY A 81 23.33 6.57 11.73
C GLY A 81 21.99 6.02 11.21
N PRO A 82 21.56 6.39 9.99
CA PRO A 82 20.22 6.10 9.50
C PRO A 82 20.01 4.59 9.28
N CYS A 83 18.85 4.11 9.69
CA CYS A 83 18.35 2.79 9.32
C CYS A 83 18.07 2.75 7.81
N ALA A 84 18.02 1.55 7.23
CA ALA A 84 17.90 1.37 5.78
C ALA A 84 16.61 2.00 5.25
N GLU A 85 15.55 1.95 6.05
CA GLU A 85 14.23 2.46 5.74
C GLU A 85 14.24 4.00 5.56
N LEU A 86 14.96 4.72 6.43
CA LEU A 86 15.15 6.17 6.30
C LEU A 86 15.99 6.55 5.06
N VAL A 87 16.99 5.73 4.73
CA VAL A 87 17.78 5.92 3.50
C VAL A 87 16.91 5.72 2.25
N ALA A 88 16.06 4.68 2.24
CA ALA A 88 15.13 4.41 1.14
C ALA A 88 14.11 5.55 0.95
N LEU A 89 13.56 6.10 2.04
CA LEU A 89 12.67 7.27 1.99
C LEU A 89 13.39 8.51 1.43
N GLY A 90 14.63 8.76 1.85
CA GLY A 90 15.45 9.84 1.32
C GLY A 90 15.68 9.69 -0.19
N ALA A 91 16.02 8.48 -0.63
CA ALA A 91 16.22 8.16 -2.04
C ALA A 91 14.94 8.38 -2.87
N ALA A 92 13.80 7.92 -2.37
CA ALA A 92 12.49 8.14 -3.00
C ALA A 92 12.20 9.64 -3.16
N ARG A 93 12.46 10.44 -2.11
CA ARG A 93 12.21 11.88 -2.12
C ARG A 93 13.04 12.61 -3.18
N VAL A 94 14.33 12.27 -3.28
CA VAL A 94 15.25 12.84 -4.29
C VAL A 94 14.77 12.52 -5.71
N GLN A 95 14.20 11.34 -5.93
CA GLN A 95 13.67 10.92 -7.22
C GLN A 95 12.23 11.38 -7.50
N GLY A 96 11.74 12.36 -6.73
CA GLY A 96 10.45 12.99 -6.97
C GLY A 96 9.25 12.27 -6.38
N ALA A 97 9.42 11.16 -5.66
CA ALA A 97 8.31 10.53 -4.95
C ALA A 97 7.93 11.36 -3.71
N ARG A 98 6.62 11.42 -3.42
CA ARG A 98 6.05 12.34 -2.42
C ARG A 98 5.12 11.64 -1.43
N GLN A 99 4.44 10.60 -1.89
CA GLN A 99 3.56 9.76 -1.09
C GLN A 99 4.07 8.32 -1.14
N MET A 100 4.02 7.63 0.00
CA MET A 100 4.56 6.29 0.18
C MET A 100 3.43 5.33 0.56
N ARG A 101 3.42 4.18 -0.10
CA ARG A 101 2.39 3.15 0.05
C ARG A 101 2.81 2.04 1.00
N CYS A 102 4.02 1.51 0.83
CA CYS A 102 4.51 0.37 1.60
C CYS A 102 6.03 0.41 1.75
N ILE A 103 6.55 -0.13 2.85
CA ILE A 103 7.99 -0.26 3.12
C ILE A 103 8.33 -1.58 3.81
N VAL A 104 9.55 -2.07 3.58
CA VAL A 104 10.09 -3.26 4.24
C VAL A 104 11.59 -3.12 4.52
N ALA A 105 12.05 -3.78 5.59
CA ALA A 105 13.47 -3.97 5.88
C ALA A 105 13.83 -5.47 5.83
N VAL A 106 14.98 -5.78 5.26
CA VAL A 106 15.52 -7.14 5.10
C VAL A 106 16.97 -7.17 5.59
N GLY A 107 17.30 -8.16 6.43
CA GLY A 107 18.67 -8.37 6.89
C GLY A 107 19.52 -9.12 5.87
N ASN A 108 20.81 -8.78 5.81
CA ASN A 108 21.81 -9.51 5.02
C ASN A 108 21.88 -11.02 5.39
N HIS A 109 22.54 -11.81 4.55
CA HIS A 109 22.82 -13.23 4.77
C HIS A 109 21.56 -14.09 5.03
N GLY A 110 20.46 -13.77 4.34
CA GLY A 110 19.23 -14.55 4.44
C GLY A 110 18.50 -14.42 5.78
N ARG A 111 18.79 -13.41 6.60
CA ARG A 111 18.05 -13.13 7.85
C ARG A 111 16.58 -12.78 7.62
N GLY A 112 16.19 -12.48 6.38
CA GLY A 112 14.80 -12.28 5.98
C GLY A 112 14.25 -10.93 6.43
N VAL A 113 12.93 -10.81 6.44
CA VAL A 113 12.23 -9.58 6.84
C VAL A 113 12.42 -9.31 8.33
N ILE A 114 12.82 -8.09 8.67
CA ILE A 114 13.03 -7.64 10.04
C ILE A 114 12.05 -6.50 10.34
N GLY A 115 11.42 -6.53 11.51
CA GLY A 115 10.52 -5.46 11.95
C GLY A 115 11.28 -4.15 12.21
N LEU A 116 10.62 -3.02 11.97
CA LEU A 116 11.20 -1.69 12.18
C LEU A 116 11.64 -1.47 13.63
N CYS A 117 12.76 -0.76 13.78
CA CYS A 117 13.22 -0.27 15.07
C CYS A 117 12.32 0.84 15.63
N GLY A 118 12.41 1.13 16.93
CA GLY A 118 11.57 2.14 17.58
C GLY A 118 11.71 3.55 16.99
N ARG A 119 12.92 3.93 16.56
CA ARG A 119 13.17 5.25 15.95
C ARG A 119 12.40 5.40 14.63
N ASP A 120 12.50 4.40 13.77
CA ASP A 120 11.87 4.42 12.45
C ASP A 120 10.35 4.32 12.56
N ARG A 121 9.84 3.54 13.53
CA ARG A 121 8.41 3.53 13.85
C ARG A 121 7.90 4.92 14.20
N GLN A 122 8.61 5.67 15.06
CA GLN A 122 8.21 7.03 15.41
C GLN A 122 8.20 7.95 14.17
N VAL A 123 9.26 7.93 13.37
CA VAL A 123 9.32 8.69 12.10
C VAL A 123 8.13 8.36 11.20
N PHE A 124 7.74 7.09 11.11
CA PHE A 124 6.66 6.69 10.21
C PHE A 124 5.30 7.10 10.73
N VAL A 125 5.06 7.02 12.04
CA VAL A 125 3.82 7.58 12.58
C VAL A 125 3.77 9.10 12.38
N ASP A 126 4.88 9.81 12.58
CA ASP A 126 4.91 11.26 12.46
C ASP A 126 4.65 11.74 11.03
N TYR A 127 5.20 11.07 10.01
CA TYR A 127 5.13 11.55 8.62
C TYR A 127 4.28 10.69 7.67
N TYR A 128 4.10 9.39 7.97
CA TYR A 128 3.49 8.39 7.08
C TYR A 128 2.60 7.39 7.84
N PRO A 129 1.67 7.85 8.72
CA PRO A 129 0.96 6.96 9.66
C PRO A 129 0.12 5.88 8.97
N THR A 130 -0.36 6.17 7.76
CA THR A 130 -1.18 5.27 6.94
C THR A 130 -0.37 4.44 5.94
N MET A 131 0.94 4.66 5.84
CA MET A 131 1.82 3.84 5.00
C MET A 131 1.87 2.42 5.60
N ARG A 132 1.89 1.43 4.71
CA ARG A 132 2.01 0.03 5.12
C ARG A 132 3.46 -0.33 5.41
N VAL A 133 3.64 -1.28 6.30
CA VAL A 133 4.93 -1.80 6.74
C VAL A 133 4.86 -3.32 6.72
N ILE A 134 5.80 -3.96 6.03
CA ILE A 134 5.90 -5.41 6.01
C ILE A 134 6.72 -5.86 7.22
N VAL A 135 6.11 -6.69 8.07
CA VAL A 135 6.71 -7.20 9.31
C VAL A 135 6.71 -8.73 9.34
N PRO A 136 7.68 -9.36 10.03
CA PRO A 136 7.68 -10.81 10.18
C PRO A 136 6.60 -11.24 11.18
N THR A 137 5.88 -12.32 10.89
CA THR A 137 4.94 -12.98 11.82
C THR A 137 5.16 -14.49 11.80
N PRO A 138 4.63 -15.26 12.77
CA PRO A 138 4.72 -16.73 12.75
C PRO A 138 4.12 -17.36 11.49
N GLU A 139 3.15 -16.70 10.85
CA GLU A 139 2.51 -17.14 9.61
C GLU A 139 3.24 -16.65 8.35
N GLY A 140 4.43 -16.07 8.50
CA GLY A 140 5.18 -15.40 7.44
C GLY A 140 4.97 -13.88 7.45
N PRO A 141 5.59 -13.14 6.50
CA PRO A 141 5.48 -11.70 6.49
C PRO A 141 4.02 -11.21 6.27
N ARG A 142 3.64 -10.18 7.02
CA ARG A 142 2.33 -9.51 6.91
C ARG A 142 2.53 -8.02 6.69
N SER A 143 1.60 -7.42 5.95
CA SER A 143 1.57 -5.98 5.72
C SER A 143 0.63 -5.33 6.74
N VAL A 144 1.10 -4.38 7.55
CA VAL A 144 0.35 -3.67 8.61
C VAL A 144 0.47 -2.16 8.43
N LEU A 145 -0.38 -1.34 9.05
CA LEU A 145 -0.17 0.12 9.09
C LEU A 145 1.02 0.50 9.98
N ALA A 146 1.72 1.58 9.63
CA ALA A 146 2.77 2.14 10.48
C ALA A 146 2.23 2.54 11.87
N ALA A 147 1.03 3.13 11.93
CA ALA A 147 0.38 3.49 13.19
C ALA A 147 0.18 2.30 14.14
N ASP A 148 -0.14 1.12 13.60
CA ASP A 148 -0.37 -0.10 14.39
C ASP A 148 0.90 -0.63 15.08
N LEU A 149 2.09 -0.18 14.65
CA LEU A 149 3.36 -0.54 15.28
C LEU A 149 3.68 0.29 16.55
N MET A 150 2.85 1.30 16.84
CA MET A 150 3.00 2.26 17.93
C MET A 150 1.65 2.54 18.59
N PRO A 151 1.14 1.62 19.44
CA PRO A 151 -0.15 1.80 20.09
C PRO A 151 -0.16 3.02 21.01
N LEU A 152 -1.27 3.77 20.98
CA LEU A 152 -1.51 4.97 21.79
C LEU A 152 -0.46 6.08 21.58
N THR A 153 0.11 6.16 20.38
CA THR A 153 1.11 7.16 20.03
C THR A 153 0.55 8.58 19.90
N GLN A 154 1.39 9.56 20.24
CA GLN A 154 1.20 10.97 19.93
C GLN A 154 2.11 11.31 18.74
N ARG A 155 1.56 12.00 17.74
CA ARG A 155 2.35 12.41 16.57
C ARG A 155 3.11 13.67 16.88
N TRP A 156 4.38 13.69 16.53
CA TRP A 156 5.14 14.92 16.48
C TRP A 156 4.90 15.63 15.13
N THR A 157 4.74 16.95 15.20
CA THR A 157 4.68 17.86 14.06
C THR A 157 5.61 19.05 14.34
N PRO A 158 6.05 19.81 13.32
CA PRO A 158 6.79 21.04 13.55
C PRO A 158 6.09 22.04 14.48
N GLU A 159 4.76 21.98 14.56
CA GLU A 159 3.90 22.82 15.39
C GLU A 159 3.76 22.30 16.84
N GLY A 160 4.19 21.06 17.13
CA GLY A 160 4.15 20.44 18.45
C GLY A 160 3.68 18.99 18.45
N MET A 161 3.40 18.46 19.64
CA MET A 161 2.81 17.12 19.79
C MET A 161 1.29 17.17 19.62
N SER A 162 0.75 16.24 18.85
CA SER A 162 -0.69 16.06 18.69
C SER A 162 -1.31 15.36 19.91
N GLU A 163 -2.61 15.55 20.09
CA GLU A 163 -3.41 14.64 20.90
C GLU A 163 -3.47 13.24 20.26
N LEU A 164 -3.98 12.27 21.01
CA LEU A 164 -4.25 10.93 20.48
C LEU A 164 -5.33 11.04 19.40
N ASP A 165 -5.00 10.58 18.20
CA ASP A 165 -5.92 10.49 17.06
C ASP A 165 -6.25 9.02 16.77
N PRO A 166 -7.43 8.51 17.17
CA PRO A 166 -7.82 7.13 16.90
C PRO A 166 -7.98 6.80 15.42
N SER A 167 -8.13 7.80 14.54
CA SER A 167 -8.28 7.57 13.10
C SER A 167 -7.00 7.03 12.44
N LEU A 168 -5.84 7.22 13.08
CA LEU A 168 -4.56 6.70 12.60
C LEU A 168 -4.51 5.16 12.54
N TYR A 169 -5.29 4.48 13.39
CA TYR A 169 -5.37 3.02 13.46
C TYR A 169 -6.44 2.44 12.54
N GLN A 170 -7.04 3.27 11.69
CA GLN A 170 -7.98 2.85 10.66
C GLN A 170 -7.26 2.83 9.31
N ASP A 171 -7.22 1.66 8.67
CA ASP A 171 -6.58 1.52 7.37
C ASP A 171 -7.40 2.29 6.32
N PRO A 172 -6.89 3.39 5.72
CA PRO A 172 -7.67 4.20 4.80
C PRO A 172 -8.13 3.43 3.55
N GLU A 173 -7.46 2.32 3.20
CA GLU A 173 -7.88 1.45 2.08
C GLU A 173 -9.16 0.67 2.42
N THR A 174 -9.36 0.31 3.69
CA THR A 174 -10.51 -0.50 4.15
C THR A 174 -11.52 0.29 4.98
N ALA A 175 -11.13 1.45 5.48
CA ALA A 175 -11.96 2.35 6.26
C ALA A 175 -12.87 3.15 5.32
N GLY A 176 -14.16 2.81 5.34
CA GLY A 176 -15.18 3.46 4.53
C GLY A 176 -15.46 2.75 3.21
N PRO A 177 -16.05 3.46 2.24
CA PRO A 177 -16.40 2.88 0.94
C PRO A 177 -15.16 2.34 0.18
N PRO A 178 -15.27 1.23 -0.57
CA PRO A 178 -14.19 0.68 -1.38
C PRO A 178 -13.53 1.71 -2.30
N ILE A 179 -12.22 1.61 -2.49
CA ILE A 179 -11.45 2.50 -3.35
C ILE A 179 -11.35 1.93 -4.76
N ILE A 180 -11.49 2.79 -5.76
CA ILE A 180 -11.14 2.50 -7.15
C ILE A 180 -10.06 3.51 -7.56
N ARG A 181 -8.82 3.03 -7.78
CA ARG A 181 -7.68 3.92 -8.10
C ARG A 181 -7.62 4.29 -9.57
N PHE A 182 -7.36 5.56 -9.88
CA PHE A 182 -7.27 6.09 -11.22
C PHE A 182 -5.93 6.79 -11.44
N ASN A 183 -5.38 6.60 -12.64
CA ASN A 183 -4.31 7.46 -13.11
C ASN A 183 -4.82 8.93 -13.19
N PRO A 184 -4.03 9.92 -12.74
CA PRO A 184 -4.43 11.33 -12.71
C PRO A 184 -4.94 11.89 -14.04
N ARG A 185 -4.48 11.34 -15.18
CA ARG A 185 -4.91 11.76 -16.52
C ARG A 185 -6.43 11.65 -16.72
N TYR A 186 -7.10 10.78 -15.97
CA TYR A 186 -8.54 10.54 -16.08
C TYR A 186 -9.39 11.48 -15.22
N LEU A 187 -8.78 12.31 -14.37
CA LEU A 187 -9.49 13.14 -13.40
C LEU A 187 -10.56 14.03 -14.04
N GLU A 188 -10.19 14.78 -15.07
CA GLU A 188 -11.10 15.72 -15.73
C GLU A 188 -12.19 15.00 -16.55
N ALA A 189 -11.86 13.84 -17.15
CA ALA A 189 -12.85 13.02 -17.84
C ALA A 189 -13.89 12.45 -16.87
N VAL A 190 -13.48 12.04 -15.67
CA VAL A 190 -14.40 11.58 -14.63
C VAL A 190 -15.22 12.73 -14.06
N ARG A 191 -14.61 13.87 -13.75
CA ARG A 191 -15.30 15.07 -13.22
C ARG A 191 -16.35 15.61 -14.18
N SER A 192 -16.06 15.62 -15.47
CA SER A 192 -17.00 16.10 -16.50
C SER A 192 -18.11 15.10 -16.84
N GLY A 193 -18.04 13.86 -16.31
CA GLY A 193 -18.95 12.79 -16.67
C GLY A 193 -18.68 12.18 -18.06
N ALA A 194 -17.60 12.58 -18.74
CA ALA A 194 -17.18 11.98 -20.01
C ALA A 194 -16.72 10.53 -19.83
N LYS A 195 -16.15 10.20 -18.65
CA LYS A 195 -15.78 8.84 -18.24
C LYS A 195 -16.68 8.38 -17.10
N THR A 196 -17.51 7.38 -17.37
CA THR A 196 -18.45 6.76 -16.41
C THR A 196 -18.23 5.27 -16.22
N ARG A 197 -17.30 4.69 -16.98
CA ARG A 197 -16.85 3.30 -16.84
C ARG A 197 -15.34 3.18 -16.71
N THR A 198 -14.92 2.09 -16.09
CA THR A 198 -13.52 1.66 -16.02
C THR A 198 -13.43 0.14 -16.09
N THR A 199 -12.55 -0.39 -16.94
CA THR A 199 -12.30 -1.83 -17.08
C THR A 199 -11.12 -2.21 -16.20
N ARG A 200 -11.30 -3.26 -15.40
CA ARG A 200 -10.33 -3.72 -14.40
C ARG A 200 -9.95 -5.18 -14.62
N PHE A 201 -8.66 -5.45 -14.54
CA PHE A 201 -8.13 -6.81 -14.53
C PHE A 201 -7.66 -7.16 -13.13
N ARG A 202 -8.25 -8.22 -12.53
CA ARG A 202 -7.93 -8.71 -11.18
C ARG A 202 -8.02 -7.64 -10.06
N ASP A 203 -8.86 -6.63 -10.27
CA ASP A 203 -9.10 -5.53 -9.33
C ASP A 203 -10.61 -5.41 -9.13
N ALA A 204 -11.13 -6.24 -8.23
CA ALA A 204 -12.56 -6.45 -8.03
C ALA A 204 -13.19 -5.26 -7.29
N ALA A 205 -14.29 -4.73 -7.84
CA ALA A 205 -15.09 -3.69 -7.19
C ALA A 205 -16.34 -4.26 -6.51
N GLN A 206 -16.99 -3.42 -5.71
CA GLN A 206 -18.25 -3.74 -5.05
C GLN A 206 -19.33 -2.73 -5.47
N LEU A 207 -20.57 -3.19 -5.62
CA LEU A 207 -21.71 -2.31 -5.85
C LEU A 207 -21.95 -1.40 -4.64
N GLY A 208 -22.44 -0.18 -4.89
CA GLY A 208 -22.76 0.80 -3.86
C GLY A 208 -21.70 1.89 -3.71
N PRO A 209 -21.63 2.58 -2.55
CA PRO A 209 -20.70 3.68 -2.35
C PRO A 209 -19.26 3.29 -2.61
N ALA A 210 -18.49 4.17 -3.25
CA ALA A 210 -17.07 4.00 -3.51
C ALA A 210 -16.32 5.34 -3.43
N ARG A 211 -15.00 5.27 -3.38
CA ARG A 211 -14.09 6.41 -3.48
C ARG A 211 -13.24 6.26 -4.73
N LEU A 212 -13.35 7.19 -5.68
CA LEU A 212 -12.46 7.22 -6.83
C LEU A 212 -11.23 8.01 -6.42
N VAL A 213 -10.09 7.35 -6.31
CA VAL A 213 -8.85 7.95 -5.83
C VAL A 213 -7.90 8.16 -7.00
N PHE A 214 -7.54 9.40 -7.27
CA PHE A 214 -6.63 9.77 -8.35
C PHE A 214 -5.23 9.95 -7.77
N GLU A 215 -4.28 9.19 -8.30
CA GLU A 215 -2.89 9.06 -7.81
C GLU A 215 -2.03 10.28 -8.18
N SER A 216 -2.53 11.49 -7.90
CA SER A 216 -1.86 12.77 -8.10
C SER A 216 -1.16 13.23 -6.82
N ASP A 217 -0.36 14.27 -6.91
CA ASP A 217 0.19 14.97 -5.74
C ASP A 217 -0.24 16.45 -5.76
N PRO A 218 -1.15 16.89 -4.86
CA PRO A 218 -1.83 16.10 -3.83
C PRO A 218 -2.82 15.07 -4.41
N GLU A 219 -3.13 14.02 -3.63
CA GLU A 219 -4.10 12.99 -4.03
C GLU A 219 -5.50 13.61 -4.11
N VAL A 220 -6.27 13.26 -5.13
CA VAL A 220 -7.66 13.72 -5.29
C VAL A 220 -8.61 12.55 -5.08
N VAL A 221 -9.58 12.71 -4.18
CA VAL A 221 -10.60 11.69 -3.89
C VAL A 221 -11.98 12.21 -4.26
N LEU A 222 -12.70 11.50 -5.12
CA LEU A 222 -14.08 11.79 -5.47
C LEU A 222 -15.02 10.74 -4.86
N PRO A 223 -16.06 11.14 -4.11
CA PRO A 223 -17.10 10.20 -3.70
C PRO A 223 -17.91 9.76 -4.91
N ALA A 224 -18.17 8.47 -5.02
CA ALA A 224 -18.92 7.88 -6.12
C ALA A 224 -19.84 6.76 -5.64
N GLU A 225 -20.67 6.29 -6.56
CA GLU A 225 -21.49 5.10 -6.41
C GLU A 225 -21.23 4.18 -7.61
N VAL A 226 -20.83 2.93 -7.34
CA VAL A 226 -20.72 1.88 -8.33
C VAL A 226 -22.12 1.32 -8.58
N THR A 227 -22.64 1.59 -9.75
CA THR A 227 -24.03 1.28 -10.14
C THR A 227 -24.15 -0.01 -10.96
N GLY A 228 -23.03 -0.54 -11.46
CA GLY A 228 -23.02 -1.79 -12.21
C GLY A 228 -21.63 -2.40 -12.34
N ILE A 229 -21.57 -3.72 -12.31
CA ILE A 229 -20.35 -4.49 -12.58
C ILE A 229 -20.73 -5.54 -13.62
N ARG A 230 -20.02 -5.56 -14.75
CA ARG A 230 -20.20 -6.55 -15.81
C ARG A 230 -18.90 -7.34 -15.98
N HIS A 231 -18.96 -8.62 -15.65
CA HIS A 231 -17.87 -9.58 -15.87
C HIS A 231 -17.88 -10.06 -17.32
N CYS A 232 -16.76 -9.96 -18.02
CA CYS A 232 -16.63 -10.41 -19.40
C CYS A 232 -15.16 -10.73 -19.75
N LEU A 233 -14.91 -11.31 -20.92
CA LEU A 233 -13.54 -11.44 -21.43
C LEU A 233 -13.11 -10.12 -22.08
N VAL A 234 -11.81 -9.87 -22.17
CA VAL A 234 -11.26 -8.72 -22.94
C VAL A 234 -11.72 -8.75 -24.40
N GLY A 235 -11.88 -9.94 -24.96
CA GLY A 235 -12.44 -10.18 -26.29
C GLY A 235 -13.90 -9.74 -26.46
N ASP A 236 -14.65 -9.60 -25.37
CA ASP A 236 -16.08 -9.24 -25.36
C ASP A 236 -16.33 -7.74 -25.13
N LEU A 237 -15.27 -6.94 -24.92
CA LEU A 237 -15.39 -5.49 -24.84
C LEU A 237 -15.97 -4.91 -26.13
N THR A 238 -16.69 -3.79 -26.00
CA THR A 238 -17.43 -3.17 -27.10
C THR A 238 -17.02 -1.70 -27.31
N ASP A 239 -17.38 -1.12 -28.45
CA ASP A 239 -17.21 0.33 -28.69
C ASP A 239 -18.00 1.17 -27.68
N GLN A 240 -19.13 0.65 -27.16
CA GLN A 240 -19.89 1.33 -26.09
C GLN A 240 -19.11 1.39 -24.79
N ASP A 241 -18.30 0.36 -24.49
CA ASP A 241 -17.42 0.39 -23.32
C ASP A 241 -16.32 1.43 -23.53
N ALA A 242 -15.70 1.46 -24.70
CA ALA A 242 -14.68 2.45 -25.05
C ALA A 242 -15.21 3.88 -24.89
N GLN A 243 -16.40 4.17 -25.43
CA GLN A 243 -17.05 5.49 -25.32
C GLN A 243 -17.31 5.89 -23.87
N ALA A 244 -17.82 4.98 -23.04
CA ALA A 244 -18.05 5.22 -21.62
C ALA A 244 -16.74 5.36 -20.82
N GLU A 245 -15.61 4.94 -21.39
CA GLU A 245 -14.27 5.09 -20.84
C GLU A 245 -13.53 6.35 -21.32
N GLY A 246 -14.13 7.13 -22.22
CA GLY A 246 -13.55 8.33 -22.82
C GLY A 246 -12.71 8.07 -24.09
N LEU A 247 -12.92 6.94 -24.75
CA LEU A 247 -12.24 6.50 -25.99
C LEU A 247 -13.25 6.34 -27.13
N THR A 248 -12.80 6.20 -28.37
CA THR A 248 -13.71 6.14 -29.53
C THR A 248 -14.06 4.70 -29.91
N THR A 249 -13.09 3.79 -29.83
CA THR A 249 -13.23 2.42 -30.33
C THR A 249 -12.74 1.37 -29.33
N VAL A 250 -13.24 0.14 -29.43
CA VAL A 250 -12.79 -1.01 -28.62
C VAL A 250 -11.31 -1.30 -28.83
N THR A 251 -10.77 -1.03 -30.03
CA THR A 251 -9.34 -1.22 -30.32
C THR A 251 -8.50 -0.28 -29.46
N GLU A 252 -8.87 1.00 -29.41
CA GLU A 252 -8.22 1.99 -28.53
C GLU A 252 -8.34 1.60 -27.05
N LEU A 253 -9.50 1.07 -26.62
CA LEU A 253 -9.68 0.59 -25.25
C LEU A 253 -8.75 -0.57 -24.92
N ARG A 254 -8.62 -1.56 -25.81
CA ARG A 254 -7.71 -2.69 -25.61
C ARG A 254 -6.24 -2.26 -25.59
N GLU A 255 -5.84 -1.34 -26.46
CA GLU A 255 -4.48 -0.77 -26.46
C GLU A 255 -4.21 0.02 -25.16
N ALA A 256 -5.17 0.81 -24.69
CA ALA A 256 -5.06 1.52 -23.43
C ALA A 256 -4.95 0.55 -22.23
N LEU A 257 -5.71 -0.54 -22.24
CA LEU A 257 -5.62 -1.58 -21.22
C LEU A 257 -4.27 -2.30 -21.25
N GLN A 258 -3.74 -2.62 -22.43
CA GLN A 258 -2.39 -3.18 -22.57
C GLN A 258 -1.30 -2.24 -22.06
N GLY A 259 -1.52 -0.93 -22.15
CA GLY A 259 -0.64 0.07 -21.53
C GLY A 259 -0.59 -0.02 -20.00
N HIS A 260 -1.65 -0.50 -19.35
CA HIS A 260 -1.71 -0.69 -17.89
C HIS A 260 -1.42 -2.14 -17.47
N TYR A 261 -1.76 -3.10 -18.33
CA TYR A 261 -1.65 -4.55 -18.13
C TYR A 261 -0.92 -5.17 -19.34
N PRO A 262 0.42 -5.12 -19.42
CA PRO A 262 1.17 -5.50 -20.62
C PRO A 262 0.93 -6.94 -21.10
N ASP A 263 0.64 -7.86 -20.18
CA ASP A 263 0.41 -9.28 -20.48
C ASP A 263 -1.06 -9.64 -20.70
N LEU A 264 -1.95 -8.65 -20.81
CA LEU A 264 -3.39 -8.86 -20.92
C LEU A 264 -3.77 -9.48 -22.28
N ALA A 265 -4.35 -10.68 -22.24
CA ALA A 265 -4.82 -11.43 -23.40
C ALA A 265 -6.33 -11.27 -23.62
N ALA A 266 -6.78 -11.53 -24.85
CA ALA A 266 -8.20 -11.46 -25.22
C ALA A 266 -9.09 -12.44 -24.42
N THR A 267 -8.49 -13.53 -23.91
CA THR A 267 -9.16 -14.57 -23.12
C THR A 267 -9.19 -14.29 -21.62
N ASP A 268 -8.55 -13.21 -21.16
CA ASP A 268 -8.55 -12.85 -19.76
C ASP A 268 -9.89 -12.27 -19.33
N ALA A 269 -10.31 -12.63 -18.12
CA ALA A 269 -11.52 -12.09 -17.50
C ALA A 269 -11.27 -10.70 -16.92
N VAL A 270 -12.16 -9.77 -17.21
CA VAL A 270 -12.13 -8.38 -16.72
C VAL A 270 -13.50 -7.94 -16.23
N ASP A 271 -13.49 -6.95 -15.34
CA ASP A 271 -14.67 -6.32 -14.80
C ASP A 271 -14.85 -4.93 -15.42
N VAL A 272 -15.98 -4.71 -16.11
CA VAL A 272 -16.38 -3.39 -16.58
C VAL A 272 -17.25 -2.75 -15.50
N ILE A 273 -16.69 -1.79 -14.78
CA ILE A 273 -17.31 -1.12 -13.64
C ILE A 273 -17.98 0.16 -14.14
N THR A 274 -19.28 0.30 -13.91
CA THR A 274 -20.04 1.53 -14.12
C THR A 274 -20.18 2.28 -12.80
N PHE A 275 -19.86 3.57 -12.82
CA PHE A 275 -19.91 4.41 -11.63
C PHE A 275 -20.52 5.78 -11.94
N GLN A 276 -20.96 6.46 -10.88
CA GLN A 276 -21.44 7.85 -10.92
C GLN A 276 -20.79 8.63 -9.78
N ILE A 277 -20.25 9.82 -10.05
CA ILE A 277 -19.72 10.69 -9.00
C ILE A 277 -20.88 11.39 -8.28
N ASN A 278 -20.75 11.55 -6.96
CA ASN A 278 -21.73 12.26 -6.16
C ASN A 278 -21.35 13.75 -6.13
N ASP A 279 -22.12 14.60 -6.82
CA ASP A 279 -21.88 16.06 -6.98
C ASP A 279 -21.94 16.90 -5.68
N LYS A 280 -21.86 16.29 -4.49
CA LYS A 280 -21.98 16.99 -3.20
C LYS A 280 -20.69 17.70 -2.75
N THR A 281 -20.01 18.40 -3.66
CA THR A 281 -18.91 19.31 -3.30
C THR A 281 -19.02 20.68 -3.98
N GLY A 282 -20.26 21.12 -4.24
CA GLY A 282 -20.58 22.46 -4.76
C GLY A 282 -21.32 23.39 -3.79
N ALA A 283 -21.52 23.03 -2.52
CA ALA A 283 -22.30 23.85 -1.59
C ALA A 283 -21.83 23.77 -0.13
N ALA A 284 -20.70 24.42 0.17
CA ALA A 284 -20.45 25.07 1.47
C ALA A 284 -19.12 25.84 1.40
N THR A 285 -19.17 27.15 1.19
CA THR A 285 -18.66 28.20 2.11
C THR A 285 -18.86 29.54 1.38
N GLN A 286 -19.95 30.25 1.71
CA GLN A 286 -19.94 31.71 1.74
C GLN A 286 -19.52 32.12 3.15
#